data_AF-A0A6M1MI84-F1
#
_entry.id   AF-A0A6M1MI84-F1
#
_cell.length_a   1.000
_cell.length_b   1.000
_cell.length_c   1.000
_cell.angle_alpha   90.00
_cell.angle_beta   90.00
_cell.angle_gamma   90.00
#
_symmetry.space_group_name_H-M   'P 1'
#
loop_
_entity.id
_entity.type
_entity.pdbx_description
1 polymer ?
#
loop_
_entity_poly.entity_id
_entity_poly.type
_entity_poly.pdbx_seq_one_letter_code
_entity_poly.pdbx_strand_id
1 'polypeptide(L)'
;MPDTTGPARLPVTLINAAALRRMPVPASGGILLVAGSGIVDMTLAELALPGAEMIWTDFRQSSALGRLHQRIDALGGLDRLVLSADGERAEAVFSVMCAILSLLPALRRPGRAQVTLLLDDGPAVASLQEFLQRLAPRLRGDGISVGLEVVLPPAVPAG
;
A
#
# COMPACT_ATOMS: atom_id res chain seq x y z
N MET A 1 1.32 -2.62 -40.38
CA MET A 1 1.78 -3.13 -39.07
C MET A 1 0.55 -3.50 -38.26
N PRO A 2 0.38 -4.75 -37.81
CA PRO A 2 -0.72 -5.07 -36.93
C PRO A 2 -0.40 -4.56 -35.52
N ASP A 3 -1.38 -3.87 -34.94
CA ASP A 3 -1.42 -3.40 -33.57
C ASP A 3 -1.37 -4.62 -32.63
N THR A 4 -0.25 -4.86 -31.96
CA THR A 4 -0.14 -5.84 -30.87
C THR A 4 -0.64 -5.21 -29.58
N THR A 5 -1.92 -4.84 -29.53
CA THR A 5 -2.58 -4.57 -28.26
C THR A 5 -3.05 -5.92 -27.72
N GLY A 6 -2.17 -6.58 -26.95
CA GLY A 6 -2.61 -7.65 -26.06
C GLY A 6 -3.75 -7.13 -25.16
N PRO A 7 -4.56 -8.02 -24.57
CA PRO A 7 -5.71 -7.59 -23.75
C PRO A 7 -5.25 -6.55 -22.73
N ALA A 8 -5.97 -5.42 -22.67
CA ALA A 8 -5.68 -4.35 -21.73
C ALA A 8 -5.72 -4.93 -20.30
N ARG A 9 -4.55 -5.04 -19.67
CA ARG A 9 -4.42 -5.59 -18.32
C ARG A 9 -5.14 -4.66 -17.34
N LEU A 10 -5.92 -5.25 -16.44
CA LEU A 10 -6.58 -4.50 -15.38
C LEU A 10 -5.52 -3.99 -14.38
N PRO A 11 -5.57 -2.71 -13.98
CA PRO A 11 -4.65 -2.18 -12.98
C PRO A 11 -4.88 -2.87 -11.63
N VAL A 12 -3.79 -3.19 -10.93
CA VAL A 12 -3.83 -3.83 -9.62
C VAL A 12 -3.49 -2.81 -8.54
N THR A 13 -4.39 -2.65 -7.57
CA THR A 13 -4.18 -1.82 -6.39
C THR A 13 -4.17 -2.69 -5.15
N LEU A 14 -3.11 -2.59 -4.34
CA LEU A 14 -3.05 -3.15 -3.00
C LEU A 14 -3.26 -2.03 -1.99
N ILE A 15 -4.21 -2.23 -1.10
CA ILE A 15 -4.47 -1.34 0.04
C ILE A 15 -4.35 -2.13 1.34
N ASN A 16 -3.69 -1.61 2.37
CA ASN A 16 -3.78 -2.22 3.68
C ASN A 16 -5.08 -1.85 4.39
N ALA A 17 -5.57 -2.70 5.29
CA ALA A 17 -6.86 -2.50 5.94
C ALA A 17 -6.97 -1.15 6.69
N ALA A 18 -5.86 -0.65 7.25
CA ALA A 18 -5.82 0.65 7.92
C ALA A 18 -6.10 1.83 6.97
N ALA A 19 -5.70 1.74 5.70
CA ALA A 19 -5.86 2.83 4.73
C ALA A 19 -7.32 3.00 4.30
N LEU A 20 -8.14 1.96 4.39
CA LEU A 20 -9.57 2.03 4.08
C LEU A 20 -10.35 3.01 4.96
N ARG A 21 -9.84 3.28 6.16
CA ARG A 21 -10.45 4.26 7.07
C ARG A 21 -10.18 5.71 6.66
N ARG A 22 -9.20 5.96 5.79
CA ARG A 22 -8.65 7.29 5.51
C ARG A 22 -8.94 7.81 4.11
N MET A 23 -9.24 6.91 3.17
CA MET A 23 -9.48 7.32 1.79
C MET A 23 -10.77 6.72 1.24
N PRO A 24 -11.46 7.45 0.35
CA PRO A 24 -12.51 6.85 -0.45
C PRO A 24 -11.89 5.73 -1.30
N VAL A 25 -12.61 4.61 -1.34
CA VAL A 25 -12.24 3.43 -2.11
C VAL A 25 -12.01 3.82 -3.57
N PRO A 26 -10.91 3.37 -4.21
CA PRO A 26 -10.67 3.70 -5.61
C PRO A 26 -11.83 3.23 -6.50
N ALA A 27 -12.25 4.10 -7.42
CA ALA A 27 -13.35 3.84 -8.33
C ALA A 27 -13.10 2.62 -9.23
N SER A 28 -14.18 1.91 -9.54
CA SER A 28 -14.25 0.66 -10.30
C SER A 28 -13.47 0.71 -11.62
N GLY A 29 -12.74 -0.36 -11.94
CA GLY A 29 -11.98 -0.49 -13.20
C GLY A 29 -10.70 -1.33 -13.12
N GLY A 30 -10.37 -1.88 -11.96
CA GLY A 30 -9.18 -2.70 -11.72
C GLY A 30 -9.38 -3.77 -10.66
N ILE A 31 -8.31 -4.50 -10.36
CA ILE A 31 -8.27 -5.49 -9.27
C ILE A 31 -7.87 -4.78 -7.99
N LEU A 32 -8.75 -4.80 -6.99
CA LEU A 32 -8.49 -4.26 -5.65
C LEU A 32 -8.17 -5.40 -4.70
N LEU A 33 -6.97 -5.36 -4.12
CA LEU A 33 -6.51 -6.27 -3.08
C LEU A 33 -6.51 -5.52 -1.75
N VAL A 34 -7.17 -6.06 -0.73
CA VAL A 34 -7.13 -5.54 0.64
C VAL A 34 -6.31 -6.48 1.49
N ALA A 35 -5.30 -5.95 2.18
CA ALA A 35 -4.37 -6.75 2.97
C ALA A 35 -4.30 -6.32 4.43
N GLY A 36 -4.36 -7.28 5.34
CA GLY A 36 -4.24 -7.01 6.77
C GLY A 36 -4.38 -8.27 7.62
N SER A 37 -4.10 -8.13 8.91
CA SER A 37 -4.17 -9.22 9.88
C SER A 37 -5.25 -9.02 10.96
N GLY A 38 -5.83 -7.82 11.04
CA GLY A 38 -6.86 -7.48 12.03
C GLY A 38 -8.23 -8.00 11.62
N ILE A 39 -8.85 -8.83 12.46
CA ILE A 39 -10.14 -9.45 12.14
C ILE A 39 -11.24 -8.43 11.88
N VAL A 40 -11.35 -7.42 12.75
CA VAL A 40 -12.38 -6.39 12.65
C VAL A 40 -12.21 -5.57 11.38
N ASP A 41 -10.99 -5.10 11.09
CA ASP A 41 -10.73 -4.27 9.92
C ASP A 41 -10.96 -5.01 8.60
N MET A 42 -10.55 -6.28 8.54
CA MET A 42 -10.74 -7.10 7.35
C MET A 42 -12.22 -7.43 7.13
N THR A 43 -12.98 -7.74 8.17
CA THR A 43 -14.44 -7.97 8.04
C THR A 43 -15.18 -6.70 7.60
N LEU A 44 -14.83 -5.54 8.17
CA LEU A 44 -15.42 -4.27 7.74
C LEU A 44 -15.07 -3.96 6.28
N ALA A 45 -13.84 -4.23 5.86
CA ALA A 45 -13.41 -4.07 4.49
C ALA A 45 -14.21 -4.97 3.53
N GLU A 46 -14.42 -6.23 3.86
CA GLU A 46 -15.19 -7.18 3.07
C GLU A 46 -16.64 -6.73 2.86
N LEU A 47 -17.27 -6.20 3.91
CA LEU A 47 -18.63 -5.66 3.83
C LEU A 47 -18.70 -4.36 3.02
N ALA A 48 -17.71 -3.49 3.13
CA ALA A 48 -17.67 -2.20 2.45
C ALA A 48 -17.25 -2.30 0.98
N LEU A 49 -16.61 -3.40 0.58
CA LEU A 49 -15.98 -3.57 -0.73
C LEU A 49 -16.40 -4.86 -1.44
N PRO A 50 -17.66 -4.95 -1.92
CA PRO A 50 -18.09 -6.10 -2.69
C PRO A 50 -17.26 -6.21 -3.97
N GLY A 51 -16.43 -7.25 -4.07
CA GLY A 51 -15.56 -7.53 -5.23
C GLY A 51 -14.07 -7.23 -5.03
N ALA A 52 -13.66 -6.69 -3.88
CA ALA A 52 -12.25 -6.65 -3.52
C ALA A 52 -11.78 -8.03 -3.01
N GLU A 53 -10.55 -8.39 -3.33
CA GLU A 53 -9.94 -9.62 -2.83
C GLU A 53 -9.29 -9.37 -1.46
N MET A 54 -9.75 -10.10 -0.44
CA MET A 54 -9.22 -10.02 0.91
C MET A 54 -8.02 -10.96 1.08
N ILE A 55 -6.87 -10.41 1.46
CA ILE A 55 -5.63 -11.16 1.69
C ILE A 55 -5.21 -11.00 3.16
N TRP A 56 -5.40 -12.06 3.94
CA TRP A 56 -4.97 -12.10 5.34
C TRP A 56 -3.43 -12.16 5.40
N THR A 57 -2.80 -11.09 5.89
CA THR A 57 -1.34 -10.98 5.93
C THR A 57 -0.87 -10.12 7.10
N ASP A 58 0.21 -10.55 7.74
CA ASP A 58 0.95 -9.74 8.69
C ASP A 58 2.20 -9.21 8.01
N PHE A 59 2.24 -7.89 7.77
CA PHE A 59 3.36 -7.21 7.12
C PHE A 59 4.67 -7.25 7.93
N ARG A 60 4.66 -7.76 9.16
CA ARG A 60 5.87 -8.00 9.95
C ARG A 60 6.49 -9.38 9.69
N GLN A 61 5.74 -10.30 9.08
CA GLN A 61 6.20 -11.66 8.81
C GLN A 61 6.66 -11.80 7.36
N SER A 62 7.96 -12.04 7.18
CA SER A 62 8.57 -12.20 5.84
C SER A 62 7.91 -13.30 5.01
N SER A 63 7.45 -14.40 5.63
CA SER A 63 6.73 -15.48 4.93
C SER A 63 5.34 -15.05 4.44
N ALA A 64 4.63 -14.22 5.20
CA ALA A 64 3.34 -13.66 4.79
C ALA A 64 3.52 -12.65 3.65
N LEU A 65 4.54 -11.79 3.74
CA LEU A 65 4.94 -10.88 2.66
C LEU A 65 5.35 -11.62 1.38
N GLY A 66 6.07 -12.75 1.50
CA GLY A 66 6.44 -13.58 0.36
C GLY A 66 5.22 -14.15 -0.37
N ARG A 67 4.22 -14.64 0.38
CA ARG A 67 2.96 -15.12 -0.20
C ARG A 67 2.15 -14.00 -0.86
N LEU A 68 2.08 -12.84 -0.21
CA LEU A 68 1.43 -11.65 -0.77
C LEU A 68 2.10 -11.22 -2.10
N HIS A 69 3.43 -11.20 -2.14
CA HIS A 69 4.19 -10.89 -3.34
C HIS A 69 3.89 -11.89 -4.47
N GLN A 70 3.95 -13.21 -4.19
CA GLN A 70 3.61 -14.23 -5.17
C GLN A 70 2.20 -14.06 -5.73
N ARG A 71 1.23 -13.72 -4.86
CA ARG A 71 -0.15 -13.47 -5.29
C ARG A 71 -0.25 -12.27 -6.24
N ILE A 72 0.41 -11.17 -5.91
CA ILE A 72 0.46 -9.96 -6.75
C ILE A 72 1.14 -10.23 -8.09
N ASP A 73 2.23 -10.99 -8.08
CA ASP A 73 2.93 -11.36 -9.30
C ASP A 73 2.11 -12.27 -10.21
N ALA A 74 1.30 -13.17 -9.65
CA ALA A 74 0.34 -13.98 -10.42
C ALA A 74 -0.73 -13.12 -11.11
N LEU A 75 -1.02 -11.92 -10.59
CA LEU A 75 -1.90 -10.92 -11.22
C LEU A 75 -1.16 -10.03 -12.22
N GLY A 76 0.11 -10.31 -12.47
CA GLY A 76 0.98 -9.59 -13.37
C GLY A 76 1.62 -8.35 -12.75
N GLY A 77 1.57 -8.17 -11.43
CA GLY A 77 2.23 -7.05 -10.71
C GLY A 77 1.34 -6.04 -10.02
N LEU A 78 1.97 -4.99 -9.52
CA LEU A 78 1.32 -3.94 -8.74
C LEU A 78 1.48 -2.58 -9.43
N ASP A 79 0.37 -1.88 -9.63
CA ASP A 79 0.35 -0.54 -10.22
C ASP A 79 0.23 0.54 -9.13
N ARG A 80 -0.52 0.23 -8.07
CA ARG A 80 -0.69 1.12 -6.92
C ARG A 80 -0.58 0.38 -5.59
N LEU A 81 0.23 0.91 -4.68
CA LEU A 81 0.36 0.48 -3.30
C LEU A 81 -0.12 1.60 -2.38
N VAL A 82 -1.14 1.34 -1.56
CA VAL A 82 -1.61 2.28 -0.54
C VAL A 82 -1.42 1.64 0.83
N LEU A 83 -0.61 2.28 1.67
CA LEU A 83 -0.37 1.82 3.03
C LEU A 83 -0.69 2.93 4.01
N SER A 84 -1.26 2.55 5.14
CA SER A 84 -1.56 3.43 6.24
C SER A 84 -1.06 2.85 7.56
N ALA A 85 -0.54 3.71 8.42
CA ALA A 85 -0.10 3.34 9.75
C ALA A 85 -0.35 4.46 10.75
N ASP A 86 -0.36 4.08 12.02
CA ASP A 86 -0.35 4.99 13.16
C ASP A 86 1.09 5.45 13.41
N GLY A 87 1.33 6.76 13.31
CA GLY A 87 2.65 7.37 13.48
C GLY A 87 3.16 7.39 14.92
N GLU A 88 2.29 7.15 15.90
CA GLU A 88 2.67 6.96 17.31
C GLU A 88 3.27 5.56 17.53
N ARG A 89 2.96 4.61 16.65
CA ARG A 89 3.30 3.20 16.83
C ARG A 89 4.47 2.79 15.93
N ALA A 90 5.67 2.73 16.51
CA ALA A 90 6.88 2.30 15.81
C ALA A 90 6.74 0.96 15.08
N GLU A 91 6.05 -0.03 15.67
CA GLU A 91 5.80 -1.33 15.03
C GLU A 91 4.93 -1.22 13.76
N ALA A 92 3.95 -0.32 13.77
CA ALA A 92 3.06 -0.10 12.64
C ALA A 92 3.84 0.54 11.47
N VAL A 93 4.63 1.57 11.77
CA VAL A 93 5.52 2.21 10.79
C VAL A 93 6.58 1.22 10.27
N PHE A 94 7.14 0.38 11.13
CA PHE A 94 8.07 -0.67 10.72
C PHE A 94 7.43 -1.67 9.75
N SER A 95 6.19 -2.10 10.02
CA SER A 95 5.46 -2.98 9.11
C SER A 95 5.24 -2.36 7.72
N VAL A 96 5.03 -1.04 7.64
CA VAL A 96 4.95 -0.30 6.37
C VAL A 96 6.28 -0.34 5.62
N MET A 97 7.40 -0.12 6.31
CA MET A 97 8.73 -0.22 5.69
C MET A 97 9.00 -1.63 5.14
N CYS A 98 8.67 -2.68 5.91
CA CYS A 98 8.78 -4.07 5.46
C CYS A 98 7.91 -4.36 4.23
N ALA A 99 6.67 -3.86 4.21
CA ALA A 99 5.75 -3.99 3.09
C ALA A 99 6.32 -3.33 1.83
N ILE A 100 6.80 -2.07 1.94
CA ILE A 100 7.42 -1.35 0.81
C ILE A 100 8.56 -2.18 0.23
N LEU A 101 9.57 -2.53 1.03
CA LEU A 101 10.75 -3.25 0.56
C LEU A 101 10.41 -4.56 -0.13
N SER A 102 9.45 -5.30 0.41
CA SER A 102 9.05 -6.62 -0.10
C SER A 102 8.24 -6.54 -1.39
N LEU A 103 7.51 -5.45 -1.59
CA LEU A 103 6.63 -5.25 -2.74
C LEU A 103 7.24 -4.40 -3.86
N LEU A 104 8.39 -3.76 -3.62
CA LEU A 104 9.14 -3.06 -4.68
C LEU A 104 9.34 -3.88 -5.94
N PRO A 105 9.72 -5.18 -5.89
CA PRO A 105 9.90 -5.96 -7.12
C PRO A 105 8.61 -6.04 -7.96
N ALA A 106 7.45 -6.17 -7.32
CA ALA A 106 6.16 -6.20 -8.00
C ALA A 106 5.77 -4.86 -8.65
N LEU A 107 6.30 -3.74 -8.14
CA LEU A 107 6.08 -2.36 -8.60
C LEU A 107 7.01 -1.94 -9.75
N ARG A 108 8.13 -2.63 -10.01
CA ARG A 108 9.18 -2.25 -10.99
C ARG A 108 8.82 -2.48 -12.47
N ARG A 109 7.54 -2.67 -12.80
CA ARG A 109 7.12 -3.02 -14.16
C ARG A 109 7.05 -1.79 -15.08
N PRO A 110 7.11 -1.97 -16.41
CA PRO A 110 6.98 -0.87 -17.37
C PRO A 110 5.61 -0.18 -17.23
N GLY A 111 5.65 1.02 -16.64
CA GLY A 111 4.49 1.79 -16.20
C GLY A 111 4.91 2.69 -15.03
N ARG A 112 4.19 3.78 -14.77
CA ARG A 112 4.45 4.62 -13.59
C ARG A 112 3.70 4.04 -12.39
N ALA A 113 4.36 3.22 -11.60
CA ALA A 113 3.79 2.72 -10.36
C ALA A 113 3.70 3.82 -9.29
N GLN A 114 2.73 3.70 -8.39
CA GLN A 114 2.48 4.69 -7.35
C GLN A 114 2.42 4.04 -5.97
N VAL A 115 3.16 4.61 -5.02
CA VAL A 115 3.05 4.30 -3.59
C VAL A 115 2.46 5.51 -2.89
N THR A 116 1.40 5.31 -2.13
CA THR A 116 0.77 6.32 -1.28
C THR A 116 0.84 5.85 0.16
N LEU A 117 1.43 6.68 1.02
CA LEU A 117 1.61 6.41 2.44
C LEU A 117 0.79 7.43 3.23
N LEU A 118 -0.15 6.95 4.03
CA LEU A 118 -1.04 7.77 4.87
C LEU A 118 -0.69 7.50 6.33
N LEU A 119 -0.01 8.41 7.01
CA LEU A 119 0.37 8.22 8.40
C LEU A 119 -0.34 9.23 9.30
N ASP A 120 -0.71 8.82 10.51
CA ASP A 120 -0.98 9.82 11.56
C ASP A 120 0.35 10.50 11.91
N ASP A 121 0.29 11.75 12.37
CA ASP A 121 1.46 12.37 12.99
C ASP A 121 1.94 11.57 14.20
N GLY A 122 3.24 11.61 14.47
CA GLY A 122 3.83 10.92 15.61
C GLY A 122 5.33 10.66 15.49
N PRO A 123 6.00 10.29 16.59
CA PRO A 123 7.46 10.18 16.67
C PRO A 123 8.07 9.16 15.70
N ALA A 124 7.32 8.12 15.30
CA ALA A 124 7.83 7.11 14.38
C ALA A 124 7.83 7.58 12.91
N VAL A 125 7.12 8.66 12.58
CA VAL A 125 7.06 9.21 11.21
C VAL A 125 8.43 9.66 10.72
N ALA A 126 9.26 10.23 11.60
CA ALA A 126 10.61 10.68 11.24
C ALA A 126 11.48 9.54 10.68
N SER A 127 11.41 8.35 11.28
CA SER A 127 12.13 7.17 10.78
C SER A 127 11.66 6.73 9.40
N LEU A 128 10.36 6.83 9.12
CA LEU A 128 9.84 6.56 7.77
C LEU A 128 10.30 7.61 6.76
N GLN A 129 10.28 8.89 7.13
CA GLN A 129 10.76 9.97 6.25
C GLN A 129 12.23 9.76 5.87
N GLU A 130 13.10 9.46 6.84
CA GLU A 130 14.51 9.14 6.56
C GLU A 130 14.66 7.91 5.66
N PHE A 131 13.88 6.85 5.92
CA PHE A 131 13.87 5.65 5.09
C PHE A 131 13.49 5.99 3.63
N LEU A 132 12.43 6.77 3.42
CA LEU A 132 11.98 7.17 2.10
C LEU A 132 12.98 8.08 1.39
N GLN A 133 13.63 9.00 2.11
CA GLN A 133 14.66 9.87 1.54
C GLN A 133 15.84 9.05 1.00
N ARG A 134 16.28 8.02 1.74
CA ARG A 134 17.34 7.11 1.29
C ARG A 134 16.91 6.24 0.12
N LEU A 135 15.63 5.84 0.07
CA LEU A 135 15.10 4.97 -0.97
C LEU A 135 14.74 5.73 -2.26
N ALA A 136 14.40 7.02 -2.17
CA ALA A 136 13.87 7.83 -3.26
C ALA A 136 14.70 7.83 -4.56
N PRO A 137 16.05 7.91 -4.56
CA PRO A 137 16.83 7.88 -5.80
C PRO A 137 16.60 6.61 -6.61
N ARG A 138 16.51 5.46 -5.92
CA ARG A 138 16.26 4.16 -6.52
C ARG A 138 14.84 4.09 -7.09
N LEU A 139 13.84 4.54 -6.33
CA LEU A 139 12.44 4.52 -6.77
C LEU A 139 12.21 5.38 -8.00
N ARG A 140 12.84 6.57 -8.06
CA ARG A 140 12.77 7.43 -9.25
C ARG A 140 13.43 6.76 -10.47
N GLY A 141 14.57 6.10 -10.28
CA GLY A 141 15.22 5.32 -11.34
C GLY A 141 14.36 4.17 -11.86
N ASP A 142 13.58 3.56 -10.96
CA ASP A 142 12.62 2.49 -11.27
C ASP A 142 11.27 3.02 -11.81
N GLY A 143 11.09 4.34 -11.96
CA GLY A 143 9.82 4.93 -12.42
C GLY A 143 8.68 4.90 -11.41
N ILE A 144 8.98 4.65 -10.13
CA ILE A 144 8.02 4.55 -9.02
C ILE A 144 7.88 5.92 -8.34
N SER A 145 6.65 6.44 -8.29
CA SER A 145 6.30 7.64 -7.53
C SER A 145 5.91 7.28 -6.10
N VAL A 146 6.35 8.08 -5.12
CA VAL A 146 5.96 7.91 -3.71
C VAL A 146 5.40 9.22 -3.17
N GLY A 147 4.19 9.17 -2.64
CA GLY A 147 3.59 10.24 -1.85
C GLY A 147 3.51 9.82 -0.37
N LEU A 148 3.88 10.74 0.52
CA LEU A 148 3.66 10.62 1.95
C LEU A 148 2.73 11.75 2.40
N GLU A 149 1.62 11.39 3.01
CA GLU A 149 0.68 12.29 3.65
C GLU A 149 0.69 12.01 5.15
N VAL A 150 1.01 13.04 5.94
CA VAL A 150 0.99 12.98 7.40
C VAL A 150 -0.26 13.74 7.85
N VAL A 151 -1.20 13.01 8.44
CA VAL A 151 -2.46 13.54 8.94
C VAL A 151 -2.24 14.01 10.36
N LEU A 152 -2.32 15.32 10.58
CA LEU A 152 -2.30 15.89 11.91
C LEU A 152 -3.56 15.44 12.67
N PRO A 153 -3.46 15.04 13.94
CA PRO A 153 -4.64 14.80 14.76
C PRO A 153 -5.51 16.08 14.77
N PRO A 154 -6.85 15.96 14.80
CA PRO A 154 -7.72 17.12 14.91
C PRO A 154 -7.32 17.89 16.18
N ALA A 155 -7.02 19.18 16.03
CA ALA A 155 -6.70 20.04 17.16
C ALA A 155 -7.87 19.99 18.16
N VAL A 156 -7.63 19.43 19.34
CA VAL A 156 -8.62 19.44 20.42
C VAL A 156 -8.70 20.90 20.90
N PRO A 157 -9.85 21.59 20.79
CA PRO A 157 -9.98 22.93 21.34
C PRO A 157 -9.74 22.85 22.85
N ALA A 158 -8.80 23.64 23.36
CA ALA A 158 -8.58 23.78 24.80
C ALA A 158 -9.89 24.27 25.44
N GLY A 159 -10.47 23.43 26.29
CA GLY A 159 -11.63 23.77 27.12
C GLY A 159 -11.24 24.58 28.34
#